data_AF-A0A914TU31-F1
#
_entry.id   AF-A0A914TU31-F1
#
_cell.length_a   1.000
_cell.length_b   1.000
_cell.length_c   1.000
_cell.angle_alpha   90.00
_cell.angle_beta   90.00
_cell.angle_gamma   90.00
#
_symmetry.space_group_name_H-M   'P 1'
#
loop_
_entity.id
_entity.type
_entity.pdbx_description
1 polymer ?
#
loop_
_entity_poly.entity_id
_entity_poly.type
_entity_poly.pdbx_seq_one_letter_code
_entity_poly.pdbx_strand_id
1 'polypeptide(L)'
;MKKKAGNKKAAKKQQRASIQQDIEDGGASRMQPTTAGAPANGGNVAVATCAKNAREEVKKWAARTLDKGIQGLREEFNELKRYCPPDMSIATFQTHWEAGRNRYKDVPCQDKCRIILKWPGQQHDYIHANYVATPISEKRFICTQGPLDCTITDFWHMVIQEETETLIMLC
;
A
#
# COMPACT_ATOMS: atom_id res chain seq x y z
N MET A 1 -52.86 4.77 14.27
CA MET A 1 -51.95 5.53 13.38
C MET A 1 -50.78 4.63 12.96
N LYS A 2 -50.80 4.05 11.75
CA LYS A 2 -49.68 3.28 11.18
C LYS A 2 -49.64 3.53 9.66
N LYS A 3 -48.52 4.06 9.14
CA LYS A 3 -47.99 3.93 7.75
C LYS A 3 -46.90 4.99 7.50
N LYS A 4 -45.63 4.59 7.35
CA LYS A 4 -44.57 5.33 6.61
C LYS A 4 -43.25 4.53 6.44
N ALA A 5 -43.33 3.26 6.03
CA ALA A 5 -42.14 2.42 5.78
C ALA A 5 -41.96 1.98 4.31
N GLY A 6 -42.76 2.51 3.37
CA GLY A 6 -42.75 2.07 1.96
C GLY A 6 -41.80 2.82 1.02
N ASN A 7 -41.32 4.02 1.36
CA ASN A 7 -40.78 4.94 0.34
C ASN A 7 -39.24 4.96 0.20
N LYS A 8 -38.48 4.38 1.14
CA LYS A 8 -36.99 4.42 1.09
C LYS A 8 -36.37 3.33 0.22
N LYS A 9 -37.03 2.17 0.05
CA LYS A 9 -36.52 1.06 -0.78
C LYS A 9 -36.67 1.35 -2.29
N ALA A 10 -37.71 2.07 -2.70
CA ALA A 10 -37.94 2.45 -4.09
C ALA A 10 -36.89 3.47 -4.58
N ALA A 11 -36.59 4.50 -3.79
CA ALA A 11 -35.61 5.52 -4.12
C ALA A 11 -34.18 4.97 -4.29
N LYS A 12 -33.76 4.02 -3.43
CA LYS A 12 -32.43 3.39 -3.50
C LYS A 12 -32.28 2.44 -4.71
N LYS A 13 -33.39 1.86 -5.18
CA LYS A 13 -33.44 1.04 -6.40
C LYS A 13 -33.36 1.92 -7.67
N GLN A 14 -34.02 3.08 -7.66
CA GLN A 14 -33.95 4.07 -8.75
C GLN A 14 -32.56 4.69 -8.89
N GLN A 15 -31.90 5.03 -7.79
CA GLN A 15 -30.55 5.61 -7.81
C GLN A 15 -29.47 4.61 -8.29
N ARG A 16 -29.62 3.32 -7.97
CA ARG A 16 -28.73 2.27 -8.50
C ARG A 16 -28.95 2.01 -9.99
N ALA A 17 -30.17 2.17 -10.49
CA ALA A 17 -30.49 2.00 -11.90
C ALA A 17 -29.93 3.14 -12.77
N SER A 18 -29.95 4.39 -12.28
CA SER A 18 -29.38 5.52 -13.03
C SER A 18 -27.86 5.44 -13.13
N ILE A 19 -27.17 5.06 -12.04
CA ILE A 19 -25.70 4.90 -12.03
C ILE A 19 -25.26 3.78 -12.99
N GLN A 20 -26.03 2.70 -13.10
CA GLN A 20 -25.72 1.62 -14.03
C GLN A 20 -25.92 2.05 -15.49
N GLN A 21 -26.92 2.88 -15.77
CA GLN A 21 -27.20 3.41 -17.09
C GLN A 21 -26.15 4.46 -17.53
N ASP A 22 -25.67 5.30 -16.60
CA ASP A 22 -24.57 6.25 -16.86
C ASP A 22 -23.24 5.53 -17.20
N ILE A 23 -23.01 4.33 -16.64
CA ILE A 23 -21.85 3.46 -16.96
C ILE A 23 -21.98 2.85 -18.36
N GLU A 24 -23.19 2.46 -18.76
CA GLU A 24 -23.46 1.82 -20.05
C GLU A 24 -23.47 2.84 -21.21
N ASP A 25 -24.00 4.05 -20.99
CA ASP A 25 -24.04 5.12 -22.00
C ASP A 25 -22.71 5.89 -22.13
N GLY A 26 -21.84 5.86 -21.10
CA GLY A 26 -20.49 6.46 -21.12
C GLY A 26 -19.42 5.63 -21.87
N GLY A 27 -19.76 4.40 -22.29
CA GLY A 27 -18.84 3.44 -22.90
C GLY A 27 -18.51 3.66 -24.39
N ALA A 28 -19.03 4.71 -25.03
CA ALA A 28 -18.94 4.92 -26.47
C ALA A 28 -18.14 6.19 -26.88
N SER A 29 -17.01 6.45 -26.23
CA SER A 29 -15.95 7.28 -26.83
C SER A 29 -14.62 6.56 -26.74
N ARG A 30 -14.45 5.58 -27.63
CA ARG A 30 -13.16 4.93 -27.90
C ARG A 30 -12.27 5.94 -28.61
N MET A 31 -11.50 6.70 -27.83
CA MET A 31 -10.36 7.44 -28.37
C MET A 31 -9.43 6.44 -29.05
N GLN A 32 -9.23 6.62 -30.35
CA GLN A 32 -8.24 5.88 -31.11
C GLN A 32 -6.85 6.16 -30.51
N PRO A 33 -5.91 5.19 -30.52
CA PRO A 33 -4.57 5.44 -30.04
C PRO A 33 -3.91 6.46 -30.96
N THR A 34 -3.80 7.70 -30.50
CA THR A 34 -2.89 8.67 -31.12
C THR A 34 -1.48 8.15 -30.87
N THR A 35 -0.78 7.79 -31.94
CA THR A 35 0.66 7.53 -31.94
C THR A 35 1.41 8.84 -31.65
N ALA A 36 1.38 9.29 -30.40
CA ALA A 36 2.29 10.30 -29.89
C ALA A 36 3.40 9.53 -29.17
N GLY A 37 4.61 9.59 -29.74
CA GLY A 37 5.76 8.84 -29.26
C GLY A 37 6.00 9.06 -27.77
N ALA A 38 6.15 7.96 -27.04
CA ALA A 38 6.69 8.01 -25.70
C ALA A 38 8.02 8.79 -25.75
N PRO A 39 8.27 9.73 -24.82
CA PRO A 39 9.62 10.22 -24.67
C PRO A 39 10.45 9.02 -24.25
N ALA A 40 11.44 8.67 -25.07
CA ALA A 40 12.45 7.67 -24.75
C ALA A 40 13.29 8.22 -23.59
N ASN A 41 12.77 8.14 -22.38
CA ASN A 41 13.57 8.36 -21.19
C ASN A 41 14.36 7.08 -20.94
N GLY A 42 15.43 6.92 -21.72
CA GLY A 42 16.47 5.90 -21.57
C GLY A 42 17.32 6.12 -20.32
N GLY A 43 16.69 6.48 -19.21
CA GLY A 43 17.33 6.42 -17.91
C GLY A 43 17.57 4.95 -17.59
N ASN A 44 18.83 4.58 -17.37
CA ASN A 44 19.21 3.28 -16.84
C ASN A 44 18.35 3.01 -15.59
N VAL A 45 17.31 2.19 -15.71
CA VAL A 45 16.62 1.65 -14.54
C VAL A 45 17.67 0.80 -13.85
N ALA A 46 18.16 1.25 -12.71
CA ALA A 46 19.11 0.50 -11.90
C ALA A 46 18.41 -0.75 -11.36
N VAL A 47 18.36 -1.80 -12.18
CA VAL A 47 17.87 -3.12 -11.77
C VAL A 47 18.99 -3.77 -10.97
N ALA A 48 18.65 -4.29 -9.78
CA ALA A 48 19.61 -5.03 -8.97
C ALA A 48 20.17 -6.19 -9.80
N THR A 49 21.47 -6.18 -10.05
CA THR A 49 22.13 -7.30 -10.72
C THR A 49 22.39 -8.40 -9.71
N CYS A 50 22.11 -9.65 -10.09
CA CYS A 50 22.46 -10.78 -9.23
C CYS A 50 23.98 -10.86 -9.09
N ALA A 51 24.47 -10.97 -7.86
CA ALA A 51 25.88 -11.24 -7.61
C ALA A 51 26.32 -12.52 -8.33
N LYS A 52 27.58 -12.57 -8.80
CA LYS A 52 28.11 -13.71 -9.57
C LYS A 52 27.98 -15.06 -8.81
N ASN A 53 27.99 -15.02 -7.49
CA ASN A 53 27.84 -16.17 -6.60
C ASN A 53 26.41 -16.38 -6.06
N ALA A 54 25.41 -15.62 -6.53
CA ALA A 54 24.05 -15.67 -5.98
C ALA A 54 23.47 -17.09 -5.94
N ARG A 55 23.72 -17.90 -6.99
CA ARG A 55 23.27 -19.30 -7.05
C ARG A 55 23.87 -20.14 -5.92
N GLU A 56 25.14 -19.96 -5.62
CA GLU A 56 25.82 -20.72 -4.57
C GLU A 56 25.38 -20.27 -3.17
N GLU A 57 25.15 -18.97 -2.96
CA GLU A 57 24.62 -18.48 -1.69
C GLU A 57 23.17 -18.94 -1.45
N VAL A 58 22.33 -18.95 -2.48
CA VAL A 58 20.96 -19.50 -2.41
C VAL A 58 20.99 -20.99 -2.09
N LYS A 59 21.89 -21.78 -2.72
CA LYS A 59 22.05 -23.20 -2.40
C LYS A 59 22.46 -23.41 -0.93
N LYS A 60 23.44 -22.66 -0.44
CA LYS A 60 23.87 -22.73 0.97
C LYS A 60 22.72 -22.38 1.91
N TRP A 61 21.96 -21.32 1.60
CA TRP A 61 20.79 -20.93 2.39
C TRP A 61 19.70 -22.01 2.39
N ALA A 62 19.40 -22.59 1.22
CA ALA A 62 18.42 -23.66 1.09
C ALA A 62 18.83 -24.90 1.89
N ALA A 63 20.09 -25.34 1.79
CA ALA A 63 20.62 -26.44 2.57
C ALA A 63 20.49 -26.19 4.08
N ARG A 64 20.94 -25.02 4.58
CA ARG A 64 20.79 -24.65 6.00
C ARG A 64 19.32 -24.63 6.45
N THR A 65 18.41 -24.17 5.60
CA THR A 65 16.98 -24.10 5.91
C THR A 65 16.38 -25.50 6.04
N LEU A 66 16.78 -26.42 5.16
CA LEU A 66 16.36 -27.83 5.23
C LEU A 66 16.94 -28.53 6.46
N ASP A 67 18.23 -28.32 6.76
CA ASP A 67 18.90 -28.92 7.91
C ASP A 67 18.33 -28.45 9.26
N LYS A 68 17.96 -27.17 9.37
CA LYS A 68 17.27 -26.61 10.56
C LYS A 68 15.93 -27.28 10.83
N GLY A 69 15.25 -27.71 9.77
CA GLY A 69 13.90 -28.27 9.84
C GLY A 69 12.86 -27.28 10.39
N ILE A 70 11.62 -27.73 10.50
CA ILE A 70 10.49 -26.89 10.90
C ILE A 70 10.67 -26.34 12.31
N GLN A 71 11.21 -27.14 13.23
CA GLN A 71 11.37 -26.76 14.63
C GLN A 71 12.40 -25.65 14.79
N GLY A 72 13.57 -25.76 14.15
CA GLY A 72 14.60 -24.73 14.20
C GLY A 72 14.13 -23.41 13.54
N LEU A 73 13.39 -23.49 12.43
CA LEU A 73 12.80 -22.30 11.80
C LEU A 73 11.76 -21.62 12.69
N ARG A 74 10.99 -22.39 13.46
CA ARG A 74 10.03 -21.85 14.43
C ARG A 74 10.73 -21.13 15.58
N GLU A 75 11.83 -21.67 16.07
CA GLU A 75 12.65 -21.05 17.12
C GLU A 75 13.23 -19.71 16.64
N GLU A 76 13.85 -19.69 15.46
CA GLU A 76 14.37 -18.47 14.82
C GLU A 76 13.29 -17.41 14.61
N PHE A 77 12.10 -17.82 14.12
CA PHE A 77 10.97 -16.90 14.00
C PHE A 77 10.52 -16.35 15.35
N ASN A 78 10.50 -17.16 16.40
CA ASN A 78 10.09 -16.73 17.74
C ASN A 78 11.05 -15.72 18.37
N GLU A 79 12.35 -15.83 18.07
CA GLU A 79 13.36 -14.85 18.45
C GLU A 79 13.17 -13.52 17.69
N LEU A 80 12.84 -13.59 16.39
CA LEU A 80 12.72 -12.42 15.53
C LEU A 80 11.38 -11.68 15.64
N LYS A 81 10.26 -12.35 15.94
CA LYS A 81 8.92 -11.75 15.83
C LYS A 81 8.66 -10.53 16.72
N ARG A 82 9.50 -10.31 17.74
CA ARG A 82 9.44 -9.15 18.64
C ARG A 82 10.58 -8.15 18.42
N TYR A 83 11.36 -8.35 17.36
CA TYR A 83 12.44 -7.45 17.03
C TYR A 83 11.88 -6.04 16.76
N CYS A 84 12.41 -5.09 17.51
CA CYS A 84 12.16 -3.66 17.36
C CYS A 84 13.53 -3.02 17.16
N PRO A 85 13.77 -2.30 16.04
CA PRO A 85 15.03 -1.60 15.83
C PRO A 85 15.35 -0.67 17.01
N PRO A 86 16.61 -0.60 17.46
CA PRO A 86 17.03 0.43 18.39
C PRO A 86 16.74 1.78 17.72
N ASP A 87 16.06 2.68 18.42
CA ASP A 87 15.61 4.00 17.93
C ASP A 87 14.32 4.01 17.08
N MET A 88 13.52 2.94 17.08
CA MET A 88 12.19 2.97 16.47
C MET A 88 11.22 3.87 17.26
N SER A 89 10.87 5.02 16.68
CA SER A 89 9.80 5.89 17.18
C SER A 89 8.49 5.64 16.42
N ILE A 90 7.37 5.70 17.16
CA ILE A 90 6.00 5.50 16.64
C ILE A 90 5.06 6.59 17.16
N ALA A 91 5.59 7.77 17.49
CA ALA A 91 4.84 8.84 18.13
C ALA A 91 3.73 9.36 17.22
N THR A 92 3.99 9.55 15.92
CA THR A 92 2.96 10.00 14.96
C THR A 92 1.88 8.93 14.79
N PHE A 93 2.25 7.64 14.78
CA PHE A 93 1.27 6.55 14.77
C PHE A 93 0.33 6.63 15.98
N GLN A 94 0.87 6.88 17.19
CA GLN A 94 0.08 6.97 18.41
C GLN A 94 -0.86 8.19 18.43
N THR A 95 -0.41 9.36 17.99
CA THR A 95 -1.24 10.59 18.01
C THR A 95 -2.45 10.50 17.07
N HIS A 96 -2.36 9.69 16.01
CA HIS A 96 -3.44 9.49 15.06
C HIS A 96 -4.38 8.31 15.39
N TRP A 97 -4.21 7.67 16.56
CA TRP A 97 -5.07 6.57 17.00
C TRP A 97 -6.54 7.00 17.15
N GLU A 98 -6.80 8.07 17.90
CA GLU A 98 -8.17 8.57 18.15
C GLU A 98 -8.85 9.10 16.87
N ALA A 99 -8.06 9.47 15.86
CA ALA A 99 -8.58 9.86 14.55
C ALA A 99 -9.03 8.67 13.69
N GLY A 100 -8.87 7.43 14.16
CA GLY A 100 -9.31 6.22 13.47
C GLY A 100 -8.51 5.91 12.18
N ARG A 101 -7.26 6.38 12.09
CA ARG A 101 -6.43 6.29 10.87
C ARG A 101 -5.60 5.01 10.79
N ASN A 102 -5.59 4.23 11.86
CA ASN A 102 -4.82 3.00 12.00
C ASN A 102 -5.77 1.81 12.10
N ARG A 103 -5.55 0.76 11.30
CA ARG A 103 -6.39 -0.43 11.33
C ARG A 103 -6.17 -1.27 12.59
N TYR A 104 -4.91 -1.39 13.04
CA TYR A 104 -4.51 -2.28 14.12
C TYR A 104 -3.57 -1.56 15.10
N LYS A 105 -3.72 -1.82 16.41
CA LYS A 105 -2.86 -1.22 17.47
C LYS A 105 -1.46 -1.82 17.50
N ASP A 106 -1.36 -3.10 17.16
CA ASP A 106 -0.17 -3.94 17.22
C ASP A 106 0.63 -3.94 15.91
N VAL A 107 0.20 -3.17 14.91
CA VAL A 107 0.94 -2.96 13.65
C VAL A 107 1.38 -1.49 13.59
N PRO A 108 2.53 -1.14 14.20
CA PRO A 108 3.00 0.24 14.26
C PRO A 108 3.49 0.75 12.90
N CYS A 109 3.31 2.06 12.67
CA CYS A 109 3.97 2.79 11.58
C CYS A 109 5.18 3.55 12.14
N GLN A 110 6.35 3.39 11.52
CA GLN A 110 7.60 3.98 11.99
C GLN A 110 7.74 5.44 11.60
N ASP A 111 8.11 6.32 12.52
CA ASP A 111 8.29 7.75 12.22
C ASP A 111 9.45 7.99 11.24
N LYS A 112 10.55 7.23 11.37
CA LYS A 112 11.79 7.44 10.58
C LYS A 112 11.58 7.28 9.08
N CYS A 113 10.74 6.33 8.69
CA CYS A 113 10.55 5.95 7.28
C CYS A 113 9.10 6.15 6.82
N ARG A 114 8.27 6.90 7.56
CA ARG A 114 6.87 7.14 7.16
C ARG A 114 6.80 8.01 5.91
N ILE A 115 5.72 7.83 5.16
CA ILE A 115 5.32 8.80 4.16
C ILE A 115 4.77 10.04 4.87
N ILE A 116 5.24 11.21 4.45
CA ILE A 116 4.74 12.50 4.89
C ILE A 116 3.86 13.03 3.76
N LEU A 117 2.55 13.13 3.97
CA LEU A 117 1.63 13.70 2.99
C LEU A 117 1.84 15.22 2.87
N LYS A 118 1.99 15.68 1.64
CA LYS A 118 2.25 17.07 1.25
C LYS A 118 1.25 17.49 0.18
N TRP A 119 -0.04 17.30 0.46
CA TRP A 119 -1.10 17.68 -0.45
C TRP A 119 -1.65 19.08 -0.13
N PRO A 120 -1.88 19.96 -1.12
CA PRO A 120 -2.47 21.28 -0.87
C PRO A 120 -3.82 21.19 -0.16
N GLY A 121 -3.97 21.90 0.96
CA GLY A 121 -5.21 21.93 1.75
C GLY A 121 -5.40 20.76 2.73
N GLN A 122 -4.41 19.87 2.84
CA GLN A 122 -4.42 18.75 3.78
C GLN A 122 -4.31 19.24 5.24
N GLN A 123 -5.09 18.66 6.15
CA GLN A 123 -5.14 19.04 7.57
C GLN A 123 -4.08 18.36 8.44
N HIS A 124 -3.44 17.30 7.94
CA HIS A 124 -2.42 16.51 8.62
C HIS A 124 -1.48 15.87 7.60
N ASP A 125 -0.30 15.46 8.01
CA ASP A 125 0.69 14.84 7.13
C ASP A 125 0.70 13.29 7.22
N TYR A 126 -0.23 12.71 7.97
CA TYR A 126 -0.21 11.29 8.32
C TYR A 126 -0.99 10.37 7.37
N ILE A 127 -0.34 9.28 6.97
CA ILE A 127 -0.90 8.04 6.44
C ILE A 127 -0.12 6.86 7.02
N HIS A 128 -0.78 5.72 7.29
CA HIS A 128 -0.11 4.50 7.75
C HIS A 128 0.62 3.82 6.58
N ALA A 129 1.78 4.34 6.25
CA ALA A 129 2.65 3.86 5.18
C ALA A 129 4.11 4.14 5.49
N ASN A 130 4.99 3.17 5.20
CA ASN A 130 6.43 3.31 5.34
C ASN A 130 7.14 2.97 4.03
N TYR A 131 8.22 3.71 3.71
CA TYR A 131 9.18 3.26 2.70
C TYR A 131 9.87 1.98 3.17
N VAL A 132 10.01 1.03 2.27
CA VAL A 132 10.77 -0.20 2.47
C VAL A 132 11.92 -0.22 1.46
N ALA A 133 13.13 -0.24 2.03
CA ALA A 133 14.36 -0.23 1.29
C ALA A 133 14.67 -1.59 0.66
N THR A 134 15.44 -1.55 -0.41
CA THR A 134 16.19 -2.66 -0.97
C THR A 134 17.68 -2.32 -0.93
N PRO A 135 18.59 -3.29 -1.09
CA PRO A 135 20.04 -3.01 -1.12
C PRO A 135 20.49 -1.97 -2.16
N ILE A 136 19.65 -1.70 -3.18
CA ILE A 136 19.96 -0.77 -4.27
C ILE A 136 19.14 0.52 -4.24
N SER A 137 18.10 0.61 -3.40
CA SER A 137 17.22 1.77 -3.33
C SER A 137 16.52 1.83 -1.98
N GLU A 138 16.75 2.92 -1.25
CA GLU A 138 16.18 3.16 0.08
C GLU A 138 14.66 3.36 0.07
N LYS A 139 14.08 3.75 -1.07
CA LYS A 139 12.66 4.05 -1.25
C LYS A 139 12.02 3.21 -2.35
N ARG A 140 12.40 1.94 -2.45
CA ARG A 140 11.97 1.08 -3.56
C ARG A 140 10.48 0.72 -3.50
N PHE A 141 9.97 0.46 -2.30
CA PHE A 141 8.60 0.05 -2.06
C PHE A 141 7.95 0.94 -1.00
N ILE A 142 6.63 1.04 -1.08
CA ILE A 142 5.80 1.59 -0.01
C ILE A 142 4.95 0.43 0.51
N CYS A 143 5.11 0.10 1.78
CA CYS A 143 4.22 -0.82 2.47
C CYS A 143 3.21 0.00 3.26
N THR A 144 1.93 -0.23 3.00
CA THR A 144 0.82 0.51 3.62
C THR A 144 -0.31 -0.45 3.97
N GLN A 145 -1.12 -0.09 4.97
CA GLN A 145 -2.35 -0.80 5.25
C GLN A 145 -3.36 -0.63 4.09
N GLY A 146 -4.28 -1.59 3.94
CA GLY A 146 -5.43 -1.38 3.07
C GLY A 146 -6.26 -0.17 3.56
N PRO A 147 -6.61 0.79 2.68
CA PRO A 147 -7.22 2.05 3.07
C PRO A 147 -8.52 1.83 3.88
N LEU A 148 -8.71 2.69 4.87
CA LEU A 148 -9.95 2.77 5.66
C LEU A 148 -10.87 3.79 4.98
N ASP A 149 -12.17 3.75 5.29
CA ASP A 149 -13.14 4.70 4.74
C ASP A 149 -12.71 6.17 4.94
N CYS A 150 -12.09 6.48 6.09
CA CYS A 150 -11.59 7.82 6.41
C CYS A 150 -10.21 8.16 5.80
N THR A 151 -9.52 7.21 5.17
CA THR A 151 -8.16 7.40 4.61
C THR A 151 -8.08 7.11 3.10
N ILE A 152 -9.21 6.92 2.41
CA ILE A 152 -9.21 6.68 0.94
C ILE A 152 -8.59 7.86 0.20
N THR A 153 -8.97 9.09 0.56
CA THR A 153 -8.42 10.31 -0.07
C THR A 153 -6.92 10.43 0.17
N ASP A 154 -6.49 10.20 1.41
CA ASP A 154 -5.07 10.24 1.81
C ASP A 154 -4.23 9.22 1.04
N PHE A 155 -4.79 8.02 0.81
CA PHE A 155 -4.15 6.97 0.01
C PHE A 155 -3.92 7.44 -1.43
N TRP A 156 -4.90 8.07 -2.06
CA TRP A 156 -4.73 8.58 -3.43
C TRP A 156 -3.79 9.79 -3.49
N HIS A 157 -3.80 10.67 -2.49
CA HIS A 157 -2.80 11.74 -2.38
C HIS A 157 -1.39 11.17 -2.30
N MET A 158 -1.17 10.10 -1.52
CA MET A 158 0.11 9.39 -1.48
C MET A 158 0.49 8.82 -2.84
N VAL A 159 -0.41 8.10 -3.51
CA VAL A 159 -0.15 7.47 -4.81
C VAL A 159 0.30 8.51 -5.85
N ILE A 160 -0.38 9.65 -5.91
CA ILE A 160 -0.02 10.73 -6.83
C ILE A 160 1.29 11.39 -6.42
N GLN A 161 1.44 11.74 -5.12
CA GLN A 161 2.63 12.40 -4.60
C GLN A 161 3.91 11.59 -4.83
N GLU A 162 3.84 10.28 -4.62
CA GLU A 162 4.98 9.36 -4.75
C GLU A 162 5.12 8.80 -6.16
N GLU A 163 4.34 9.34 -7.13
CA GLU A 163 4.36 8.96 -8.54
C GLU A 163 4.28 7.43 -8.72
N THR A 164 3.42 6.78 -7.92
CA THR A 164 3.36 5.31 -7.87
C THR A 164 2.72 4.75 -9.14
N GLU A 165 3.50 4.01 -9.91
CA GLU A 165 3.04 3.41 -11.18
C GLU A 165 2.28 2.09 -11.00
N THR A 166 2.57 1.34 -9.94
CA THR A 166 2.02 -0.02 -9.74
C THR A 166 1.54 -0.21 -8.31
N LEU A 167 0.30 -0.69 -8.18
CA LEU A 167 -0.30 -1.08 -6.92
C LEU A 167 -0.46 -2.61 -6.87
N ILE A 168 0.07 -3.23 -5.81
CA ILE A 168 -0.06 -4.67 -5.56
C ILE A 168 -0.92 -4.85 -4.32
N MET A 169 -2.10 -5.45 -4.48
CA MET A 169 -3.00 -5.79 -3.38
C MET A 169 -2.87 -7.29 -3.07
N LEU A 170 -2.48 -7.60 -1.84
CA LEU A 170 -2.44 -8.97 -1.31
C LEU A 170 -3.61 -9.12 -0.34
N CYS A 171 -4.50 -10.10 -0.59
CA CYS A 171 -5.73 -10.35 0.17
C CYS A 171 -5.71 -11.69 0.90
#